data_AF-A0A7S2DUG3-F1
#
_entry.id   AF-A0A7S2DUG3-F1
#
_cell.length_a   1.000
_cell.length_b   1.000
_cell.length_c   1.000
_cell.angle_alpha   90.00
_cell.angle_beta   90.00
_cell.angle_gamma   90.00
#
_symmetry.space_group_name_H-M   'P 1'
#
loop_
_entity.id
_entity.type
_entity.pdbx_description
1 polymer ?
#
loop_
_entity_poly.entity_id
_entity_poly.type
_entity_poly.pdbx_seq_one_letter_code
_entity_poly.pdbx_strand_id
1 'polypeptide(L)'
;AKAAGLQITYLMGFLNLMGGRLQYLENTLFSIRTVKACGWEAIINRKVHEMREQELWCLEGYYWRLGVMYTIIFAVPKALMFSAIWGYHFLYPNVPCVNIFATLPLLFTTQSAIMSVLSTLPNILNAKPAVTRVENFLKQPEAPLGRPK
;
A
#
# COMPACT_ATOMS: atom_id res chain seq x y z
N ALA A 1 9.64 1.95 -10.73
CA ALA A 1 10.29 2.75 -9.67
C ALA A 1 9.49 4.02 -9.29
N LYS A 2 9.20 4.94 -10.22
CA LYS A 2 8.47 6.20 -9.91
C LYS A 2 7.08 5.99 -9.29
N ALA A 3 6.26 5.09 -9.85
CA ALA A 3 4.90 4.84 -9.34
C ALA A 3 4.88 4.28 -7.91
N ALA A 4 5.82 3.39 -7.60
CA ALA A 4 6.02 2.84 -6.25
C ALA A 4 6.55 3.88 -5.25
N GLY A 5 7.46 4.76 -5.70
CA GLY A 5 7.95 5.87 -4.87
C GLY A 5 6.82 6.82 -4.47
N LEU A 6 5.92 7.13 -5.41
CA LEU A 6 4.73 7.92 -5.12
C LEU A 6 3.80 7.23 -4.12
N GLN A 7 3.55 5.92 -4.23
CA GLN A 7 2.73 5.19 -3.26
C GLN A 7 3.26 5.31 -1.82
N ILE A 8 4.58 5.22 -1.65
CA ILE A 8 5.23 5.40 -0.35
C ILE A 8 4.99 6.83 0.17
N THR A 9 5.06 7.85 -0.68
CA THR A 9 4.77 9.24 -0.30
C THR A 9 3.34 9.43 0.19
N TYR A 10 2.34 8.85 -0.50
CA TYR A 10 0.94 8.91 -0.04
C TYR A 10 0.77 8.18 1.30
N LEU A 11 1.38 7.01 1.47
CA LEU A 11 1.31 6.26 2.72
C LEU A 11 1.95 7.03 3.89
N MET A 12 3.12 7.63 3.67
CA MET A 12 3.78 8.49 4.67
C MET A 12 2.96 9.75 4.98
N GLY A 13 2.37 10.38 3.96
CA GLY A 13 1.46 11.52 4.13
C GLY A 13 0.25 11.16 4.99
N PHE A 14 -0.39 10.02 4.70
CA PHE A 14 -1.51 9.51 5.50
C PHE A 14 -1.11 9.25 6.96
N LEU A 15 0.05 8.61 7.21
CA LEU A 15 0.52 8.35 8.57
C LEU A 15 0.75 9.63 9.38
N ASN A 16 1.28 10.68 8.75
CA ASN A 16 1.49 11.97 9.40
C ASN A 16 0.16 12.66 9.74
N LEU A 17 -0.80 12.67 8.81
CA LEU A 17 -2.13 13.26 9.02
C LEU A 17 -2.89 12.54 10.16
N MET A 18 -2.86 11.20 10.14
CA MET A 18 -3.44 10.37 11.20
C MET A 18 -2.83 10.65 12.58
N GLY A 19 -1.50 10.83 12.64
CA GLY A 19 -0.81 11.22 13.87
C GLY A 19 -1.30 12.56 14.41
N GLY A 20 -1.43 13.57 13.54
CA GLY A 20 -1.95 14.88 13.90
C GLY A 20 -3.39 14.83 14.43
N ARG A 21 -4.28 14.07 13.79
CA ARG A 21 -5.66 13.89 14.27
C ARG A 21 -5.70 13.19 15.64
N LEU A 22 -4.87 12.17 15.84
CA LEU A 22 -4.82 11.44 17.11
C LEU A 22 -4.36 12.36 18.25
N GLN A 23 -3.31 13.14 18.04
CA GLN A 23 -2.80 14.10 19.03
C GLN A 23 -3.83 15.19 19.36
N TYR A 24 -4.56 15.69 18.35
CA TYR A 24 -5.64 16.66 18.57
C TYR A 24 -6.76 16.06 19.43
N LEU A 25 -7.16 14.82 19.15
CA LEU A 25 -8.20 14.12 19.88
C LEU A 25 -7.77 13.81 21.32
N GLU A 26 -6.51 13.41 21.52
CA GLU A 26 -5.91 13.23 22.84
C GLU A 26 -5.99 14.51 23.68
N ASN A 27 -5.51 15.65 23.15
CA ASN A 27 -5.59 16.95 23.83
C ASN A 27 -7.03 17.35 24.19
N THR A 28 -7.96 17.06 23.28
CA THR A 28 -9.38 17.33 23.47
C THR A 28 -9.96 16.47 24.61
N LEU A 29 -9.63 15.18 24.65
CA LEU A 29 -10.09 14.26 25.69
C LEU A 29 -9.49 14.60 27.06
N PHE A 30 -8.21 14.99 27.12
CA PHE A 30 -7.60 15.48 28.37
C PHE A 30 -8.35 16.69 28.93
N SER A 31 -8.90 17.54 28.06
CA SER A 31 -9.63 18.76 28.43
C SER A 31 -11.16 18.62 28.31
N ILE A 32 -11.71 17.40 28.38
CA ILE A 32 -13.12 17.16 28.05
C ILE A 32 -14.11 17.96 28.93
N ARG A 33 -13.77 18.25 30.18
CA ARG A 33 -14.64 19.02 31.09
C ARG A 33 -14.82 20.46 30.62
N THR A 34 -13.77 21.10 30.10
CA THR A 34 -13.85 22.48 29.59
C THR A 34 -14.64 22.52 28.28
N VAL A 35 -14.43 21.53 27.41
CA VAL A 35 -15.19 21.35 26.18
C VAL A 35 -16.70 21.29 26.45
N LYS A 36 -17.11 20.47 27.43
CA LYS A 36 -18.52 20.33 27.81
C LYS A 36 -19.07 21.57 28.49
N ALA A 37 -18.31 22.20 29.38
CA ALA A 37 -18.72 23.43 30.08
C ALA A 37 -18.98 24.59 29.10
N CYS A 38 -18.23 24.66 28.00
CA CYS A 38 -18.38 25.70 26.98
C CYS A 38 -19.30 25.29 25.81
N GLY A 39 -19.82 24.06 25.78
CA GLY A 39 -20.66 23.56 24.68
C GLY A 39 -19.94 23.46 23.33
N TRP A 40 -18.62 23.27 23.32
CA TRP A 40 -17.79 23.29 22.10
C TRP A 40 -17.78 21.99 21.28
N GLU A 41 -18.65 21.04 21.62
CA GLU A 41 -18.69 19.71 20.99
C GLU A 41 -18.86 19.79 19.47
N ALA A 42 -19.75 20.66 18.98
CA ALA A 42 -20.02 20.81 17.55
C ALA A 42 -18.81 21.36 16.78
N ILE A 43 -18.08 22.32 17.37
CA ILE A 43 -16.91 22.96 16.75
C ILE A 43 -15.77 21.96 16.64
N ILE A 44 -15.52 21.20 17.71
CA ILE A 44 -14.48 20.17 17.76
C ILE A 44 -14.82 19.04 16.78
N ASN A 45 -16.08 18.60 16.75
CA ASN A 45 -16.50 17.56 15.82
C ASN A 45 -16.29 17.98 14.36
N ARG A 46 -16.64 19.23 14.01
CA ARG A 46 -16.34 19.79 12.69
C ARG A 46 -14.85 19.75 12.39
N LYS A 47 -13.99 20.13 13.36
CA LYS A 47 -12.54 20.13 13.16
C LYS A 47 -11.97 18.73 12.93
N VAL A 48 -12.46 17.74 13.68
CA VAL A 48 -12.09 16.32 13.48
C VAL A 48 -12.53 15.84 12.09
N HIS A 49 -13.71 16.23 11.63
CA HIS A 49 -14.20 15.90 10.29
C HIS A 49 -13.34 16.51 9.17
N GLU A 50 -12.94 17.77 9.28
CA GLU A 50 -12.04 18.42 8.32
C GLU A 50 -10.69 17.69 8.21
N MET A 51 -10.12 17.28 9.35
CA MET A 51 -8.87 16.49 9.35
C MET A 51 -9.09 15.10 8.72
N ARG A 52 -10.25 14.48 8.98
CA ARG A 52 -10.60 13.17 8.42
C ARG A 52 -10.77 13.22 6.89
N GLU A 53 -11.30 14.30 6.35
CA GLU A 53 -11.47 14.47 4.91
C GLU A 53 -10.11 14.49 4.17
N GLN A 54 -9.13 15.18 4.75
CA GLN A 54 -7.76 15.21 4.23
C GLN A 54 -7.08 13.84 4.28
N GLU A 55 -7.30 13.07 5.35
CA GLU A 55 -6.83 11.68 5.46
C GLU A 55 -7.44 10.80 4.37
N LEU A 56 -8.76 10.92 4.15
CA LEU A 56 -9.50 10.13 3.17
C LEU A 56 -8.99 10.37 1.75
N TRP A 57 -8.74 11.62 1.37
CA TRP A 57 -8.18 11.95 0.05
C TRP A 57 -6.82 11.28 -0.19
N CYS A 58 -5.94 11.31 0.81
CA CYS A 58 -4.62 10.69 0.72
C CYS A 58 -4.73 9.16 0.64
N LEU A 59 -5.67 8.57 1.39
CA LEU A 59 -5.94 7.14 1.42
C LEU A 59 -6.56 6.63 0.12
N GLU A 60 -7.50 7.38 -0.46
CA GLU A 60 -8.10 7.09 -1.77
C GLU A 60 -7.04 7.07 -2.86
N GLY A 61 -6.17 8.09 -2.91
CA GLY A 61 -5.06 8.15 -3.86
C GLY A 61 -4.08 6.97 -3.70
N TYR A 62 -3.85 6.51 -2.48
CA TYR A 62 -3.06 5.31 -2.21
C TYR A 62 -3.73 4.04 -2.76
N TYR A 63 -5.01 3.79 -2.42
CA TYR A 63 -5.73 2.59 -2.85
C TYR A 63 -5.96 2.54 -4.36
N TRP A 64 -6.23 3.68 -5.00
CA TRP A 64 -6.35 3.74 -6.46
C TRP A 64 -5.09 3.22 -7.16
N ARG A 65 -3.91 3.71 -6.73
CA ARG A 65 -2.62 3.28 -7.29
C ARG A 65 -2.31 1.82 -6.96
N LEU A 66 -2.64 1.39 -5.73
CA LEU A 66 -2.47 0.01 -5.31
C LEU A 66 -3.31 -0.93 -6.19
N GLY A 67 -4.57 -0.56 -6.45
CA GLY A 67 -5.47 -1.26 -7.36
C GLY A 67 -4.87 -1.40 -8.74
N VAL A 68 -4.40 -0.30 -9.35
CA VAL A 68 -3.73 -0.33 -10.67
C VAL A 68 -2.53 -1.27 -10.68
N MET A 69 -1.69 -1.25 -9.64
CA MET A 69 -0.53 -2.15 -9.54
C MET A 69 -0.96 -3.62 -9.48
N TYR A 70 -1.96 -3.96 -8.66
CA TYR A 70 -2.48 -5.33 -8.61
C TYR A 70 -3.10 -5.74 -9.95
N THR A 71 -3.85 -4.87 -10.61
CA THR A 71 -4.39 -5.14 -11.94
C THR A 71 -3.28 -5.51 -12.92
N ILE A 72 -2.17 -4.77 -12.94
CA ILE A 72 -1.01 -5.08 -13.79
C ILE A 72 -0.41 -6.45 -13.41
N ILE A 73 -0.20 -6.72 -12.12
CA ILE A 73 0.37 -7.98 -11.62
C ILE A 73 -0.48 -9.18 -12.07
N PHE A 74 -1.81 -9.08 -12.02
CA PHE A 74 -2.70 -10.16 -12.44
C PHE A 74 -2.92 -10.25 -13.96
N ALA A 75 -2.86 -9.12 -14.67
CA ALA A 75 -3.12 -9.07 -16.11
C ALA A 75 -1.92 -9.54 -16.93
N VAL A 76 -0.70 -9.15 -16.55
CA VAL A 76 0.53 -9.44 -17.32
C VAL A 76 0.75 -10.94 -17.54
N PRO A 77 0.68 -11.82 -16.53
CA PRO A 77 0.96 -13.25 -16.71
C PRO A 77 -0.12 -13.94 -17.55
N LYS A 78 -1.38 -13.49 -17.42
CA LYS A 78 -2.48 -13.95 -18.26
C LYS A 78 -2.28 -13.55 -19.72
N ALA A 79 -1.94 -12.28 -19.97
CA ALA A 79 -1.65 -11.78 -21.31
C ALA A 79 -0.47 -12.52 -21.96
N LEU A 80 0.60 -12.79 -21.19
CA LEU A 80 1.75 -13.57 -21.66
C LEU A 80 1.34 -14.99 -22.07
N MET A 81 0.55 -15.69 -21.25
CA MET A 81 0.05 -17.01 -21.59
C MET A 81 -0.81 -17.00 -22.86
N PHE A 82 -1.74 -16.05 -22.97
CA PHE A 82 -2.55 -15.89 -24.20
C PHE A 82 -1.67 -15.64 -25.41
N SER A 83 -0.66 -14.77 -25.30
CA SER A 83 0.26 -14.48 -26.39
C SER A 83 1.15 -15.67 -26.77
N ALA A 84 1.53 -16.51 -25.80
CA ALA A 84 2.34 -17.70 -26.04
C ALA A 84 1.56 -18.77 -26.81
N ILE A 85 0.31 -19.03 -26.41
CA ILE A 85 -0.57 -19.99 -27.10
C ILE A 85 -0.91 -19.48 -28.51
N TRP A 86 -1.26 -18.20 -28.61
CA TRP A 86 -1.55 -17.56 -29.90
C TRP A 86 -0.36 -17.58 -30.84
N GLY A 87 0.82 -17.21 -30.35
CA GLY A 87 2.07 -17.22 -31.13
C GLY A 87 2.45 -18.63 -31.57
N TYR A 88 2.26 -19.64 -30.71
CA TYR A 88 2.51 -21.03 -31.05
C TYR A 88 1.57 -21.53 -32.16
N HIS A 89 0.28 -21.19 -32.09
CA HIS A 89 -0.70 -21.52 -33.12
C HIS A 89 -0.39 -20.86 -34.47
N PHE A 90 0.06 -19.59 -34.44
CA PHE A 90 0.40 -18.86 -35.65
C PHE A 90 1.67 -19.39 -36.34
N LEU A 91 2.71 -19.72 -35.58
CA LEU A 91 3.97 -20.23 -36.14
C LEU A 91 3.85 -21.66 -36.69
N TYR A 92 3.00 -22.49 -36.09
CA TYR A 92 2.87 -23.90 -36.45
C TYR A 92 1.39 -24.29 -36.64
N PRO A 93 0.82 -24.05 -37.84
CA PRO A 93 -0.60 -24.26 -38.11
C PRO A 93 -1.03 -25.74 -38.15
N ASN A 94 -0.11 -26.68 -38.36
CA ASN A 94 -0.41 -28.11 -38.54
C ASN A 94 -0.08 -28.98 -37.31
N VAL A 95 0.04 -28.38 -36.12
CA VAL A 95 0.42 -29.12 -34.91
C VAL A 95 -0.79 -29.88 -34.33
N PRO A 96 -0.63 -31.16 -33.97
CA PRO A 96 -1.69 -31.91 -33.29
C PRO A 96 -2.02 -31.27 -31.94
N CYS A 97 -3.31 -31.17 -31.61
CA CYS A 97 -3.79 -30.60 -30.33
C CYS A 97 -3.09 -31.19 -29.09
N VAL A 98 -2.68 -32.45 -29.17
CA VAL A 98 -1.94 -33.15 -28.11
C VAL A 98 -0.69 -32.39 -27.65
N ASN A 99 0.06 -31.79 -28.59
CA ASN A 99 1.28 -31.03 -28.23
C ASN A 99 0.94 -29.73 -27.51
N ILE A 100 -0.18 -29.08 -27.87
CA ILE A 100 -0.66 -27.87 -27.18
C ILE A 100 -1.04 -28.22 -25.74
N PHE A 101 -1.81 -29.28 -25.53
CA PHE A 101 -2.18 -29.75 -24.19
C PHE A 101 -0.96 -30.19 -23.35
N ALA A 102 0.07 -30.76 -23.97
CA ALA A 102 1.32 -31.11 -23.29
C ALA A 102 2.10 -29.87 -22.79
N THR A 103 1.99 -28.73 -23.49
CA THR A 103 2.67 -27.48 -23.11
C THR A 103 1.90 -26.63 -22.09
N LEU A 104 0.59 -26.85 -21.91
CA LEU A 104 -0.24 -26.08 -20.97
C LEU A 104 0.23 -26.17 -19.51
N PRO A 105 0.57 -27.35 -18.94
CA PRO A 105 1.09 -27.41 -17.58
C PRO A 105 2.36 -26.59 -17.39
N LEU A 106 3.27 -26.62 -18.37
CA LEU A 106 4.51 -25.85 -18.35
C LEU A 106 4.21 -24.35 -18.31
N LEU A 107 3.30 -23.88 -19.15
CA LEU A 107 2.83 -22.48 -19.17
C LEU A 107 2.21 -22.07 -17.83
N PHE A 108 1.40 -22.92 -17.21
CA PHE A 108 0.82 -22.64 -15.89
C PHE A 108 1.88 -22.55 -14.79
N THR A 109 2.88 -23.44 -14.79
CA THR A 109 4.01 -23.36 -13.85
C THR A 109 4.79 -22.07 -14.04
N THR A 110 5.10 -21.68 -15.29
CA THR A 110 5.76 -20.41 -15.60
C THR A 110 4.93 -19.21 -15.17
N GLN A 111 3.62 -19.22 -15.41
CA GLN A 111 2.71 -18.16 -14.97
C GLN A 111 2.73 -18.02 -13.44
N SER A 112 2.69 -19.14 -12.71
CA SER A 112 2.74 -19.15 -11.25
C SER A 112 4.05 -18.56 -10.74
N ALA A 113 5.18 -18.91 -11.34
CA ALA A 113 6.48 -18.36 -10.98
C ALA A 113 6.54 -16.84 -11.22
N ILE A 114 6.04 -16.36 -12.36
CA ILE A 114 5.97 -14.92 -12.67
C ILE A 114 5.08 -14.20 -11.66
N MET A 115 3.92 -14.76 -11.33
CA MET A 115 3.03 -14.21 -10.30
C MET A 115 3.70 -14.11 -8.94
N SER A 116 4.43 -15.14 -8.50
CA SER A 116 5.18 -15.13 -7.23
C SER A 116 6.23 -14.02 -7.20
N VAL A 117 6.98 -13.81 -8.29
CA VAL A 117 7.97 -12.72 -8.35
C VAL A 117 7.28 -11.35 -8.33
N LEU A 118 6.25 -11.16 -9.16
CA LEU A 118 5.54 -9.89 -9.28
C LEU A 118 4.79 -9.49 -8.01
N SER A 119 4.24 -10.47 -7.27
CA SER A 119 3.58 -10.25 -5.98
C SER A 119 4.55 -9.95 -4.83
N THR A 120 5.81 -10.38 -4.93
CA THR A 120 6.83 -10.07 -3.91
C THR A 120 7.31 -8.62 -3.98
N LEU A 121 7.32 -8.02 -5.17
CA LEU A 121 7.72 -6.62 -5.37
C LEU A 121 6.94 -5.60 -4.51
N PRO A 122 5.59 -5.57 -4.50
CA PRO A 122 4.84 -4.62 -3.66
C PRO A 122 5.08 -4.87 -2.17
N ASN A 123 5.31 -6.11 -1.73
CA ASN A 123 5.62 -6.41 -0.34
C ASN A 123 6.95 -5.78 0.10
N ILE A 124 7.98 -5.87 -0.74
CA ILE A 124 9.28 -5.22 -0.47
C ILE A 124 9.13 -3.70 -0.46
N LEU A 125 8.35 -3.15 -1.38
CA LEU A 125 8.10 -1.71 -1.46
C LEU A 125 7.35 -1.16 -0.23
N ASN A 126 6.38 -1.92 0.29
CA ASN A 126 5.65 -1.58 1.51
C ASN A 126 6.48 -1.79 2.78
N ALA A 127 7.44 -2.73 2.78
CA ALA A 127 8.34 -2.95 3.92
C ALA A 127 9.34 -1.79 4.08
N LYS A 128 9.82 -1.20 2.98
CA LYS A 128 10.80 -0.10 3.00
C LYS A 128 10.44 1.08 3.93
N PRO A 129 9.24 1.69 3.90
CA PRO A 129 8.87 2.77 4.80
C PRO A 129 8.80 2.33 6.27
N ALA A 130 8.43 1.09 6.56
CA ALA A 130 8.44 0.56 7.92
C ALA A 130 9.87 0.44 8.47
N VAL A 131 10.78 -0.12 7.67
CA VAL A 131 12.20 -0.23 8.01
C VAL A 131 12.84 1.15 8.22
N THR A 132 12.57 2.09 7.31
CA THR A 132 13.09 3.48 7.43
C THR A 132 12.63 4.14 8.74
N ARG A 133 11.39 3.87 9.17
CA ARG A 133 10.86 4.41 10.43
C ARG A 133 11.57 3.81 11.65
N VAL A 134 11.80 2.49 11.65
CA VAL A 134 12.55 1.80 12.71
C VAL A 134 13.98 2.31 12.77
N GLU A 135 14.64 2.48 11.62
CA GLU A 135 15.98 3.05 11.53
C GLU A 135 16.02 4.48 12.11
N ASN A 136 15.05 5.33 11.76
CA ASN A 136 14.96 6.68 12.30
C ASN A 136 14.70 6.69 13.82
N PHE A 137 13.91 5.75 14.32
CA PHE A 137 13.68 5.58 15.76
C PHE A 137 14.96 5.17 16.50
N LEU A 138 15.72 4.20 15.97
CA LEU A 138 16.97 3.74 16.57
C LEU A 138 18.08 4.80 16.55
N LYS A 139 18.00 5.79 15.65
CA LYS A 139 18.93 6.94 15.60
C LYS A 139 18.58 8.06 16.58
N GLN A 140 17.43 7.98 17.26
CA GLN A 140 17.09 8.99 18.27
C GLN A 140 18.07 8.89 19.45
N PRO A 141 18.47 10.03 20.05
CA PRO A 141 19.36 10.02 21.20
C PRO A 141 18.73 9.18 22.32
N GLU A 142 19.52 8.26 22.89
CA GLU A 142 19.07 7.47 24.03
C GLU A 142 18.67 8.39 25.19
N ALA A 143 17.63 7.99 25.93
CA ALA A 143 17.17 8.76 27.08
C ALA A 143 18.35 8.97 28.05
N PRO A 144 18.61 10.20 28.51
CA PRO A 144 19.69 10.44 29.44
C PRO A 144 19.50 9.58 30.70
N LEU A 145 20.57 8.94 31.17
CA LEU A 145 20.61 8.20 32.42
C LEU A 145 20.38 9.18 33.59
N GLY A 146 19.12 9.44 33.90
CA GLY A 146 18.72 10.39 34.92
C GLY A 146 17.39 9.99 35.54
N ARG A 147 17.48 9.32 36.70
CA ARG A 147 16.37 9.22 37.66
C ARG A 147 15.84 10.64 37.91
N PRO A 148 14.52 10.91 37.80
CA PRO A 148 13.99 12.19 38.26
C PRO A 148 14.28 12.30 39.76
N LYS A 149 15.04 13.33 40.15
CA LYS A 149 15.11 13.80 41.54
C LYS A 149 13.92 14.71 41.80
#